data_AF-A0A8H7BXP9-F1
#
_entry.id   AF-A0A8H7BXP9-F1
#
_cell.length_a   1.000
_cell.length_b   1.000
_cell.length_c   1.000
_cell.angle_alpha   90.00
_cell.angle_beta   90.00
_cell.angle_gamma   90.00
#
_symmetry.space_group_name_H-M   'P 1'
#
loop_
_entity.id
_entity.type
_entity.pdbx_description
1 polymer ?
#
loop_
_entity_poly.entity_id
_entity_poly.type
_entity_poly.pdbx_seq_one_letter_code
_entity_poly.pdbx_strand_id
1 'polypeptide(L)'
;MTCRRAVPYTAEEKTEITTDLGKSLGPEWLSQRTGGGNHCGRLTYIEGRTAINLANQIFGFNGWCTEVKSQTVDFVDINDQGRVSVGISAIVRVTLRDGTFHEDVGYGSAENSRNKVAAFEKAKKEATTDAMKRALRMFGNALGNCLYDKNYIANISKTAKQEIKFYPQDLYRHPQFAPDNSPPVPSPQHKPTVATPPAAKPPSSTATTTATPQIARAEHNPPANEVEDEVFAYLIEQESDKPDVEILEGLAEEADEW
;
A
#
# COMPACT_ATOMS: atom_id res chain seq x y z
N MET A 1 4.48 5.94 -21.78
CA MET A 1 4.68 4.51 -22.07
C MET A 1 3.81 4.16 -23.27
N THR A 2 4.38 3.58 -24.33
CA THR A 2 3.63 3.22 -25.54
C THR A 2 2.55 2.19 -25.24
N CYS A 3 1.35 2.44 -25.77
CA CYS A 3 0.18 1.56 -25.70
C CYS A 3 0.60 0.13 -26.12
N ARG A 4 0.64 -0.81 -25.17
CA ARG A 4 0.73 -2.23 -25.51
C ARG A 4 -0.48 -2.55 -26.39
N ARG A 5 -0.25 -3.25 -27.50
CA ARG A 5 -1.32 -3.73 -28.38
C ARG A 5 -2.34 -4.48 -27.52
N ALA A 6 -3.61 -4.07 -27.61
CA ALA A 6 -4.70 -4.70 -26.88
C ALA A 6 -4.74 -6.21 -27.18
N VAL A 7 -4.81 -7.01 -26.13
CA VAL A 7 -4.91 -8.47 -26.18
C VAL A 7 -6.31 -8.87 -25.73
N PRO A 8 -7.18 -9.36 -26.63
CA PRO A 8 -8.55 -9.73 -26.26
C PRO A 8 -8.55 -10.95 -25.33
N TYR A 9 -9.48 -10.98 -24.38
CA TYR A 9 -9.73 -12.15 -23.54
C TYR A 9 -10.41 -13.28 -24.34
N THR A 10 -10.09 -14.54 -23.99
CA THR A 10 -10.81 -15.71 -24.52
C THR A 10 -12.24 -15.78 -23.96
N ALA A 11 -13.09 -16.63 -24.54
CA ALA A 11 -14.47 -16.78 -24.07
C ALA A 11 -14.53 -17.35 -22.64
N GLU A 12 -13.61 -18.26 -22.32
CA GLU A 12 -13.47 -18.91 -21.02
C GLU A 12 -13.03 -17.88 -19.97
N GLU A 13 -11.98 -17.11 -20.24
CA GLU A 13 -11.50 -16.04 -19.35
C GLU A 13 -12.58 -14.98 -19.10
N LYS A 14 -13.30 -14.57 -20.14
CA LYS A 14 -14.41 -13.62 -19.98
C LYS A 14 -15.49 -14.15 -19.05
N THR A 15 -15.80 -15.44 -19.14
CA THR A 15 -16.82 -16.06 -18.29
C THR A 15 -16.36 -16.13 -16.83
N GLU A 16 -15.10 -16.48 -16.60
CA GLU A 16 -14.49 -16.51 -15.26
C GLU A 16 -14.44 -15.10 -14.64
N ILE A 17 -13.88 -14.13 -15.36
CA ILE A 17 -13.80 -12.73 -14.91
C ILE A 17 -15.19 -12.16 -14.64
N THR A 18 -16.18 -12.42 -15.50
CA THR A 18 -17.56 -11.96 -15.29
C THR A 18 -18.17 -12.59 -14.04
N THR A 19 -17.92 -13.87 -13.82
CA THR A 19 -18.40 -14.59 -12.62
C THR A 19 -17.79 -14.02 -11.35
N ASP A 20 -16.48 -13.75 -11.36
CA ASP A 20 -15.79 -13.17 -10.21
C ASP A 20 -16.21 -11.73 -9.94
N LEU A 21 -16.28 -10.88 -10.97
CA LEU A 21 -16.74 -9.49 -10.84
C LEU A 21 -18.17 -9.37 -10.33
N GLY A 22 -19.02 -10.38 -10.59
CA GLY A 22 -20.40 -10.43 -10.09
C GLY A 22 -20.52 -10.67 -8.58
N LYS A 23 -19.50 -11.25 -7.93
CA LYS A 23 -19.53 -11.58 -6.50
C LYS A 23 -19.39 -10.33 -5.63
N SER A 24 -20.14 -10.27 -4.53
CA SER A 24 -19.94 -9.25 -3.50
C SER A 24 -18.79 -9.63 -2.56
N LEU A 25 -18.09 -8.63 -2.03
CA LEU A 25 -16.94 -8.85 -1.15
C LEU A 25 -17.32 -9.52 0.18
N GLY A 26 -16.45 -10.40 0.68
CA GLY A 26 -16.53 -10.91 2.05
C GLY A 26 -16.03 -9.89 3.08
N PRO A 27 -16.33 -10.08 4.39
CA PRO A 27 -15.92 -9.16 5.45
C PRO A 27 -14.40 -9.04 5.61
N GLU A 28 -13.62 -10.02 5.14
CA GLU A 28 -12.16 -10.04 5.17
C GLU A 28 -11.53 -8.90 4.35
N TRP A 29 -12.19 -8.47 3.28
CA TRP A 29 -11.72 -7.41 2.38
C TRP A 29 -12.13 -6.00 2.83
N LEU A 30 -12.95 -5.90 3.87
CA LEU A 30 -13.56 -4.65 4.29
C LEU A 30 -12.89 -4.09 5.54
N SER A 31 -12.81 -2.76 5.56
CA SER A 31 -12.40 -1.97 6.71
C SER A 31 -13.51 -0.99 7.09
N GLN A 32 -13.57 -0.62 8.37
CA GLN A 32 -14.57 0.30 8.90
C GLN A 32 -13.87 1.47 9.60
N ARG A 33 -14.37 2.68 9.35
CA ARG A 33 -13.99 3.88 10.09
C ARG A 33 -15.21 4.57 10.65
N THR A 34 -15.04 5.32 11.73
CA THR A 34 -16.10 6.23 12.22
C THR A 34 -16.32 7.31 11.18
N GLY A 35 -17.58 7.55 10.80
CA GLY A 35 -17.93 8.66 9.90
C GLY A 35 -17.63 10.01 10.53
N GLY A 36 -17.07 10.93 9.75
CA GLY A 36 -16.92 12.34 10.11
C GLY A 36 -18.12 13.17 9.63
N GLY A 37 -18.41 14.28 10.31
CA GLY A 37 -19.45 15.24 9.92
C GLY A 37 -20.89 14.73 10.12
N ASN A 38 -21.76 14.94 9.11
CA ASN A 38 -23.21 14.67 9.17
C ASN A 38 -23.58 13.16 9.15
N HIS A 39 -22.60 12.27 9.08
CA HIS A 39 -22.81 10.82 9.05
C HIS A 39 -22.45 10.21 10.40
N CYS A 40 -23.45 10.08 11.28
CA CYS A 40 -23.34 9.52 12.64
C CYS A 40 -23.16 7.97 12.66
N GLY A 41 -22.48 7.38 11.67
CA GLY A 41 -22.39 5.93 11.47
C GLY A 41 -21.00 5.45 11.06
N ARG A 42 -20.78 4.13 11.14
CA ARG A 42 -19.56 3.51 10.60
C ARG A 42 -19.62 3.52 9.06
N LEU A 43 -18.54 3.99 8.44
CA LEU A 43 -18.34 3.92 7.00
C LEU A 43 -17.51 2.68 6.67
N THR A 44 -18.08 1.78 5.87
CA THR A 44 -17.38 0.62 5.32
C THR A 44 -16.66 1.02 4.03
N TYR A 45 -15.40 0.65 3.88
CA TYR A 45 -14.60 0.93 2.69
C TYR A 45 -13.61 -0.21 2.41
N ILE A 46 -13.06 -0.22 1.19
CA ILE A 46 -11.88 -1.03 0.84
C ILE A 46 -10.61 -0.17 0.89
N GLU A 47 -9.55 -0.75 1.44
CA GLU A 47 -8.21 -0.17 1.44
C GLU A 47 -7.62 -0.20 0.02
N GLY A 48 -6.68 0.73 -0.26
CA GLY A 48 -6.01 0.79 -1.57
C GLY A 48 -5.28 -0.52 -1.89
N ARG A 49 -4.56 -1.08 -0.92
CA ARG A 49 -3.89 -2.39 -1.04
C ARG A 49 -4.85 -3.51 -1.40
N THR A 50 -6.02 -3.55 -0.76
CA THR A 50 -7.07 -4.53 -1.05
C THR A 50 -7.57 -4.42 -2.48
N ALA A 51 -7.84 -3.21 -2.97
CA ALA A 51 -8.27 -2.99 -4.35
C ALA A 51 -7.23 -3.48 -5.36
N ILE A 52 -5.94 -3.20 -5.11
CA ILE A 52 -4.82 -3.68 -5.94
C ILE A 52 -4.76 -5.21 -5.94
N ASN A 53 -4.86 -5.84 -4.78
CA ASN A 53 -4.80 -7.31 -4.66
C ASN A 53 -5.98 -7.99 -5.37
N LEU A 54 -7.19 -7.44 -5.24
CA LEU A 54 -8.37 -7.94 -5.95
C LEU A 54 -8.21 -7.81 -7.47
N ALA A 55 -7.71 -6.66 -7.95
CA ALA A 55 -7.45 -6.46 -9.37
C ALA A 55 -6.37 -7.44 -9.90
N ASN A 56 -5.30 -7.68 -9.13
CA ASN A 56 -4.29 -8.68 -9.45
C ASN A 56 -4.83 -10.11 -9.45
N GLN A 57 -5.77 -10.42 -8.56
CA GLN A 57 -6.39 -11.74 -8.49
C GLN A 57 -7.36 -11.99 -9.65
N ILE A 58 -8.14 -10.99 -10.07
CA ILE A 58 -9.16 -11.13 -11.10
C ILE A 58 -8.57 -10.97 -12.51
N PHE A 59 -7.73 -9.97 -12.73
CA PHE A 59 -7.19 -9.67 -14.06
C PHE A 59 -5.78 -10.25 -14.27
N GLY A 60 -5.09 -10.62 -13.19
CA GLY A 60 -3.66 -10.95 -13.23
C GLY A 60 -2.77 -9.71 -13.11
N PHE A 61 -1.55 -9.89 -12.62
CA PHE A 61 -0.58 -8.78 -12.41
C PHE A 61 -0.25 -7.99 -13.68
N ASN A 62 -0.44 -8.58 -14.86
CA ASN A 62 -0.20 -7.98 -16.17
C ASN A 62 -1.50 -7.71 -16.97
N GLY A 63 -2.67 -7.93 -16.36
CA GLY A 63 -3.96 -7.80 -17.03
C GLY A 63 -4.60 -6.43 -16.89
N TRP A 64 -4.04 -5.55 -16.06
CA TRP A 64 -4.53 -4.20 -15.83
C TRP A 64 -3.36 -3.22 -15.60
N CYS A 65 -3.61 -1.94 -15.80
CA CYS A 65 -2.70 -0.87 -15.43
C CYS A 65 -3.48 0.38 -15.01
N THR A 66 -2.79 1.29 -14.32
CA THR A 66 -3.31 2.60 -13.93
C THR A 66 -2.49 3.71 -14.58
N GLU A 67 -3.14 4.83 -14.86
CA GLU A 67 -2.50 6.05 -15.36
C GLU A 67 -3.12 7.26 -14.66
N VAL A 68 -2.29 8.12 -14.06
CA VAL A 68 -2.73 9.41 -13.54
C VAL A 68 -2.87 10.36 -14.72
N LYS A 69 -4.11 10.70 -15.09
CA LYS A 69 -4.41 11.60 -16.22
C LYS A 69 -4.17 13.05 -15.87
N SER A 70 -4.57 13.44 -14.66
CA SER A 70 -4.36 14.79 -14.14
C SER A 70 -4.38 14.78 -12.62
N GLN A 71 -3.72 15.77 -12.03
CA GLN A 71 -3.79 16.07 -10.61
C GLN A 71 -3.84 17.58 -10.43
N THR A 72 -4.90 18.07 -9.80
CA THR A 72 -5.20 19.50 -9.68
C THR A 72 -5.25 19.89 -8.21
N VAL A 73 -4.56 20.96 -7.86
CA VAL A 73 -4.66 21.56 -6.52
C VAL A 73 -5.87 22.49 -6.53
N ASP A 74 -6.94 22.10 -5.86
CA ASP A 74 -8.21 22.84 -5.89
C ASP A 74 -8.16 24.04 -4.94
N PHE A 75 -7.53 23.89 -3.78
CA PHE A 75 -7.28 25.00 -2.86
C PHE A 75 -6.06 24.75 -1.96
N VAL A 76 -5.49 25.86 -1.47
CA VAL A 76 -4.46 25.87 -0.43
C VAL A 76 -4.73 27.05 0.48
N ASP A 77 -5.14 26.78 1.71
CA ASP A 77 -5.44 27.79 2.72
C ASP A 77 -4.41 27.72 3.85
N ILE A 78 -3.98 28.89 4.32
CA ILE A 78 -3.10 29.01 5.48
C ILE A 78 -3.79 29.91 6.49
N ASN A 79 -4.05 29.38 7.69
CA ASN A 79 -4.67 30.18 8.76
C ASN A 79 -3.63 31.08 9.46
N ASP A 80 -4.10 31.98 10.33
CA ASP A 80 -3.26 32.92 11.09
C ASP A 80 -2.21 32.23 11.98
N GLN A 81 -2.41 30.95 12.31
CA GLN A 81 -1.48 30.12 13.08
C GLN A 81 -0.46 29.37 12.20
N GLY A 82 -0.41 29.68 10.90
CA GLY A 82 0.46 29.03 9.92
C GLY A 82 0.08 27.57 9.62
N ARG A 83 -1.15 27.16 9.92
CA ARG A 83 -1.64 25.81 9.60
C ARG A 83 -2.17 25.76 8.19
N VAL A 84 -1.76 24.73 7.45
CA VAL A 84 -2.07 24.54 6.04
C VAL A 84 -3.22 23.57 5.89
N SER A 85 -4.22 23.96 5.11
CA SER A 85 -5.28 23.09 4.60
C SER A 85 -5.18 23.04 3.07
N VAL A 86 -5.29 21.86 2.49
CA VAL A 86 -5.15 21.64 1.05
C VAL A 86 -6.16 20.61 0.57
N GLY A 87 -6.73 20.87 -0.61
CA GLY A 87 -7.60 19.95 -1.35
C GLY A 87 -7.03 19.68 -2.73
N ILE A 88 -6.99 18.41 -3.12
CA ILE A 88 -6.44 17.97 -4.40
C ILE A 88 -7.41 16.97 -5.03
N SER A 89 -7.76 17.21 -6.28
CA SER A 89 -8.48 16.28 -7.14
C SER A 89 -7.50 15.56 -8.08
N ALA A 90 -7.77 14.30 -8.37
CA ALA A 90 -6.99 13.51 -9.32
C ALA A 90 -7.92 12.74 -10.26
N ILE A 91 -7.57 12.65 -11.54
CA ILE A 91 -8.25 11.79 -12.51
C ILE A 91 -7.33 10.61 -12.78
N VAL A 92 -7.83 9.40 -12.54
CA VAL A 92 -7.08 8.16 -12.80
C VAL A 92 -7.85 7.30 -13.79
N ARG A 93 -7.13 6.78 -14.78
CA ARG A 93 -7.61 5.77 -15.72
C ARG A 93 -7.12 4.39 -15.28
N VAL A 94 -8.04 3.43 -15.22
CA VAL A 94 -7.71 2.00 -15.13
C VAL A 94 -7.99 1.37 -16.49
N THR A 95 -6.98 0.73 -17.09
CA THR A 95 -7.10 0.07 -18.40
C THR A 95 -6.80 -1.42 -18.27
N LEU A 96 -7.64 -2.27 -18.85
CA LEU A 96 -7.42 -3.71 -18.93
C LEU A 96 -6.59 -4.07 -20.18
N ARG A 97 -6.04 -5.28 -20.21
CA ARG A 97 -5.18 -5.73 -21.34
C ARG A 97 -5.88 -5.76 -22.69
N ASP A 98 -7.20 -5.86 -22.72
CA ASP A 98 -8.02 -5.81 -23.94
C ASP A 98 -8.31 -4.39 -24.43
N GLY A 99 -7.82 -3.37 -23.72
CA GLY A 99 -7.98 -1.95 -24.04
C GLY A 99 -9.25 -1.31 -23.46
N THR A 100 -10.11 -2.06 -22.79
CA THR A 100 -11.24 -1.47 -22.06
C THR A 100 -10.73 -0.65 -20.87
N PHE A 101 -11.40 0.47 -20.57
CA PHE A 101 -10.96 1.35 -19.49
C PHE A 101 -12.11 2.07 -18.81
N HIS A 102 -11.87 2.46 -17.57
CA HIS A 102 -12.72 3.38 -16.81
C HIS A 102 -11.87 4.49 -16.20
N GLU A 103 -12.42 5.69 -16.17
CA GLU A 103 -11.85 6.86 -15.53
C GLU A 103 -12.81 7.36 -14.47
N ASP A 104 -12.27 7.78 -13.32
CA ASP A 104 -13.05 8.45 -12.27
C ASP A 104 -12.15 9.49 -11.58
N VAL A 105 -12.81 10.43 -10.89
CA VAL A 105 -12.16 11.48 -10.11
C VAL A 105 -12.04 11.00 -8.67
N GLY A 106 -10.87 11.15 -8.06
CA GLY A 106 -10.65 10.99 -6.63
C GLY A 106 -10.31 12.30 -5.97
N TYR A 107 -10.48 12.34 -4.65
CA TYR A 107 -10.19 13.53 -3.86
C TYR A 107 -9.37 13.18 -2.62
N GLY A 108 -8.39 14.03 -2.34
CA GLY A 108 -7.56 13.93 -1.15
C GLY A 108 -7.43 15.28 -0.49
N SER A 109 -7.45 15.27 0.84
CA SER A 109 -7.32 16.51 1.61
C SER A 109 -6.43 16.32 2.83
N ALA A 110 -5.83 17.43 3.24
CA ALA A 110 -5.19 17.54 4.54
C ALA A 110 -5.65 18.84 5.16
N GLU A 111 -6.15 18.79 6.39
CA GLU A 111 -6.63 19.95 7.13
C GLU A 111 -5.72 20.22 8.32
N ASN A 112 -5.51 21.49 8.63
CA ASN A 112 -4.80 21.92 9.85
C ASN A 112 -3.38 21.31 10.01
N SER A 113 -2.69 21.08 8.88
CA SER A 113 -1.33 20.54 8.91
C SER A 113 -0.33 21.61 9.36
N ARG A 114 0.67 21.20 10.14
CA ARG A 114 1.77 22.10 10.54
C ARG A 114 2.82 22.27 9.44
N ASN A 115 2.91 21.32 8.51
CA ASN A 115 3.93 21.28 7.47
C ASN A 115 3.25 21.24 6.10
N LYS A 116 3.59 22.21 5.24
CA LYS A 116 3.05 22.30 3.88
C LYS A 116 3.38 21.07 3.04
N VAL A 117 4.62 20.58 3.10
CA VAL A 117 5.05 19.39 2.34
C VAL A 117 4.23 18.16 2.73
N ALA A 118 4.12 17.89 4.04
CA ALA A 118 3.33 16.76 4.54
C ALA A 118 1.84 16.87 4.18
N ALA A 119 1.29 18.09 4.13
CA ALA A 119 -0.10 18.33 3.72
C ALA A 119 -0.31 17.94 2.25
N PHE A 120 0.58 18.40 1.37
CA PHE A 120 0.55 18.07 -0.06
C PHE A 120 0.79 16.58 -0.31
N GLU A 121 1.75 15.97 0.38
CA GLU A 121 2.05 14.54 0.25
C GLU A 121 0.82 13.69 0.57
N LYS A 122 0.20 13.93 1.74
CA LYS A 122 -1.03 13.24 2.15
C LYS A 122 -2.15 13.43 1.13
N ALA A 123 -2.46 14.67 0.77
CA ALA A 123 -3.57 14.97 -0.12
C ALA A 123 -3.35 14.38 -1.52
N LYS A 124 -2.11 14.43 -2.05
CA LYS A 124 -1.79 13.83 -3.35
C LYS A 124 -1.93 12.30 -3.34
N LYS A 125 -1.37 11.63 -2.33
CA LYS A 125 -1.46 10.17 -2.17
C LYS A 125 -2.91 9.71 -2.04
N GLU A 126 -3.70 10.43 -1.22
CA GLU A 126 -5.10 10.14 -0.98
C GLU A 126 -5.95 10.33 -2.25
N ALA A 127 -5.77 11.44 -2.99
CA ALA A 127 -6.51 11.74 -4.22
C ALA A 127 -6.30 10.66 -5.30
N THR A 128 -5.04 10.28 -5.54
CA THR A 128 -4.71 9.27 -6.56
C THR A 128 -5.25 7.89 -6.16
N THR A 129 -5.11 7.52 -4.89
CA THR A 129 -5.60 6.22 -4.40
C THR A 129 -7.13 6.14 -4.43
N ASP A 130 -7.81 7.23 -4.08
CA ASP A 130 -9.27 7.31 -4.15
C ASP A 130 -9.76 7.20 -5.60
N ALA A 131 -9.14 7.93 -6.53
CA ALA A 131 -9.48 7.90 -7.96
C ALA A 131 -9.34 6.48 -8.53
N MET A 132 -8.23 5.80 -8.21
CA MET A 132 -7.99 4.41 -8.63
C MET A 132 -9.07 3.46 -8.12
N LYS A 133 -9.42 3.52 -6.82
CA LYS A 133 -10.48 2.68 -6.24
C LYS A 133 -11.82 2.94 -6.91
N ARG A 134 -12.12 4.20 -7.21
CA ARG A 134 -13.37 4.61 -7.85
C ARG A 134 -13.45 4.19 -9.31
N ALA A 135 -12.34 4.23 -10.05
CA ALA A 135 -12.27 3.67 -11.39
C ALA A 135 -12.42 2.13 -11.39
N LEU A 136 -11.75 1.44 -10.46
CA LEU A 136 -11.83 -0.03 -10.32
C LEU A 136 -13.25 -0.51 -10.02
N ARG A 137 -14.02 0.21 -9.20
CA ARG A 137 -15.39 -0.19 -8.84
C ARG A 137 -16.30 -0.36 -10.07
N MET A 138 -16.05 0.39 -11.15
CA MET A 138 -16.90 0.40 -12.34
C MET A 138 -16.92 -0.95 -13.07
N PHE A 139 -15.90 -1.80 -12.84
CA PHE A 139 -15.83 -3.14 -13.42
C PHE A 139 -16.72 -4.16 -12.72
N GLY A 140 -17.08 -3.98 -11.43
CA GLY A 140 -17.96 -4.93 -10.75
C GLY A 140 -18.01 -4.88 -9.23
N ASN A 141 -18.86 -5.73 -8.66
CA ASN A 141 -19.09 -5.85 -7.22
C ASN A 141 -17.83 -6.27 -6.47
N ALA A 142 -17.06 -7.21 -7.01
CA ALA A 142 -15.83 -7.69 -6.40
C ALA A 142 -14.74 -6.62 -6.31
N LEU A 143 -14.84 -5.54 -7.08
CA LEU A 143 -13.91 -4.40 -7.02
C LEU A 143 -14.46 -3.21 -6.23
N GLY A 144 -15.53 -3.44 -5.45
CA GLY A 144 -16.04 -2.46 -4.49
C GLY A 144 -17.38 -1.82 -4.87
N ASN A 145 -17.99 -2.18 -6.01
CA ASN A 145 -19.32 -1.66 -6.35
C ASN A 145 -20.40 -2.07 -5.34
N CYS A 146 -20.26 -3.23 -4.68
CA CYS A 146 -21.20 -3.69 -3.67
C CYS A 146 -21.29 -2.76 -2.44
N LEU A 147 -20.27 -1.90 -2.20
CA LEU A 147 -20.27 -0.93 -1.11
C LEU A 147 -21.30 0.20 -1.28
N TYR A 148 -21.91 0.33 -2.44
CA TYR A 148 -22.98 1.30 -2.68
C TYR A 148 -24.37 0.72 -2.38
N ASP A 149 -24.48 -0.60 -2.21
CA ASP A 149 -25.74 -1.25 -1.81
C ASP A 149 -25.91 -1.21 -0.28
N LYS A 150 -26.93 -0.47 0.16
CA LYS A 150 -27.28 -0.35 1.58
C LYS A 150 -27.69 -1.68 2.21
N ASN A 151 -28.35 -2.56 1.45
CA ASN A 151 -28.74 -3.89 1.93
C ASN A 151 -27.51 -4.76 2.17
N TYR A 152 -26.55 -4.73 1.25
CA TYR A 152 -25.28 -5.41 1.43
C TYR A 152 -24.55 -4.89 2.68
N ILE A 153 -24.39 -3.57 2.84
CA ILE A 153 -23.70 -2.98 4.00
C ILE A 153 -24.39 -3.39 5.33
N ALA A 154 -25.72 -3.38 5.36
CA ALA A 154 -26.49 -3.73 6.56
C ALA A 154 -26.33 -5.20 6.97
N ASN A 155 -26.08 -6.09 6.03
CA ASN A 155 -25.89 -7.52 6.29
C ASN A 155 -24.42 -7.86 6.58
N ILE A 156 -23.49 -7.34 5.78
CA ILE A 156 -22.06 -7.66 5.93
C ILE A 156 -21.47 -7.10 7.23
N SER A 157 -22.02 -6.00 7.74
CA SER A 157 -21.60 -5.41 9.02
C SER A 157 -21.95 -6.27 10.24
N LYS A 158 -22.82 -7.29 10.08
CA LYS A 158 -23.19 -8.26 11.12
C LYS A 158 -22.37 -9.55 11.01
N THR A 159 -21.67 -9.76 9.89
CA THR A 159 -20.85 -10.95 9.66
C THR A 159 -19.50 -10.79 10.37
N ALA A 160 -19.08 -11.82 11.09
CA ALA A 160 -17.79 -11.83 11.77
C ALA A 160 -16.65 -11.87 10.74
N LYS A 161 -15.63 -11.03 10.96
CA LYS A 161 -14.39 -11.06 10.19
C LYS A 161 -13.51 -12.20 10.71
N GLN A 162 -13.12 -13.12 9.84
CA GLN A 162 -12.16 -14.15 10.21
C GLN A 162 -10.77 -13.51 10.39
N GLU A 163 -10.09 -13.83 11.49
CA GLU A 163 -8.72 -13.40 11.70
C GLU A 163 -7.77 -14.12 10.74
N ILE A 164 -7.01 -13.35 9.96
CA ILE A 164 -5.94 -13.87 9.11
C ILE A 164 -4.74 -14.17 10.01
N LYS A 165 -4.41 -15.44 10.17
CA LYS A 165 -3.25 -15.86 10.97
C LYS A 165 -1.97 -15.49 10.24
N PHE A 166 -1.07 -14.82 10.96
CA PHE A 166 0.25 -14.48 10.45
C PHE A 166 1.18 -15.69 10.55
N TYR A 167 1.73 -16.12 9.42
CA TYR A 167 2.66 -17.23 9.33
C TYR A 167 4.00 -16.71 8.79
N PRO A 168 5.03 -16.56 9.66
CA PRO A 168 6.34 -16.04 9.25
C PRO A 168 7.03 -16.83 8.13
N GLN A 169 6.63 -18.10 7.95
CA GLN A 169 7.13 -18.99 6.91
C GLN A 169 6.57 -18.70 5.51
N ASP A 170 5.40 -18.05 5.40
CA ASP A 170 4.75 -17.74 4.12
C ASP A 170 5.23 -16.39 3.54
N LEU A 171 6.16 -15.72 4.24
CA LEU A 171 6.78 -14.49 3.76
C LEU A 171 7.75 -14.79 2.62
N TYR A 172 7.66 -14.00 1.55
CA TYR A 172 8.68 -14.03 0.51
C TYR A 172 10.03 -13.59 1.10
N ARG A 173 11.02 -14.49 1.09
CA ARG A 173 12.39 -14.24 1.56
C ARG A 173 13.35 -14.40 0.40
N HIS A 174 14.26 -13.44 0.25
CA HIS A 174 15.40 -13.63 -0.63
C HIS A 174 16.19 -14.88 -0.20
N PRO A 175 16.70 -15.72 -1.13
CA PRO A 175 17.38 -16.97 -0.78
C PRO A 175 18.46 -16.85 0.31
N GLN A 176 19.17 -15.72 0.36
CA GLN A 176 20.21 -15.45 1.37
C GLN A 176 19.71 -15.28 2.83
N PHE A 177 18.40 -15.06 3.01
CA PHE A 177 17.76 -14.89 4.31
C PHE A 177 16.72 -15.99 4.59
N ALA A 178 16.68 -17.04 3.76
CA ALA A 178 15.87 -18.20 4.04
C ALA A 178 16.45 -18.91 5.28
N PRO A 179 15.61 -19.33 6.25
CA PRO A 179 16.10 -20.12 7.38
C PRO A 179 16.78 -21.38 6.85
N ASP A 180 18.01 -21.64 7.32
CA ASP A 180 18.79 -22.81 6.94
C ASP A 180 18.04 -24.07 7.41
N ASN A 181 17.32 -24.73 6.49
CA ASN A 181 16.70 -26.03 6.74
C ASN A 181 17.74 -27.17 6.69
N SER A 182 19.01 -26.90 6.99
CA SER A 182 20.02 -27.94 7.15
C SER A 182 19.70 -28.76 8.42
N PRO A 183 19.54 -30.09 8.34
CA PRO A 183 19.37 -30.92 9.53
C PRO A 183 20.57 -30.73 10.47
N PRO A 184 20.37 -30.83 11.80
CA PRO A 184 21.46 -30.67 12.75
C PRO A 184 22.51 -31.76 12.48
N VAL A 185 23.68 -31.35 11.98
CA VAL A 185 24.85 -32.22 11.87
C VAL A 185 25.24 -32.60 13.31
N PRO A 186 25.32 -33.89 13.66
CA PRO A 186 25.70 -34.30 15.00
C PRO A 186 27.16 -33.90 15.25
N SER A 187 27.38 -32.98 16.19
CA SER A 187 28.71 -32.61 16.68
C SER A 187 29.44 -33.85 17.24
N PRO A 188 30.70 -34.12 16.85
CA PRO A 188 31.47 -35.21 17.45
C PRO A 188 31.71 -34.95 18.94
N GLN A 189 31.27 -35.88 19.78
CA GLN A 189 31.54 -35.91 21.21
C GLN A 189 33.03 -36.16 21.46
N HIS A 190 33.77 -35.20 22.02
CA HIS A 190 35.04 -35.47 22.68
C HIS A 190 34.87 -35.44 24.20
N LYS A 191 35.00 -36.63 24.81
CA LYS A 191 35.09 -36.87 26.26
C LYS A 191 36.56 -36.76 26.75
N PRO A 192 36.77 -36.60 28.07
CA PRO A 192 37.83 -35.78 28.65
C PRO A 192 39.12 -36.56 28.95
N THR A 193 40.23 -35.85 29.14
CA THR A 193 41.42 -36.43 29.81
C THR A 193 42.03 -35.44 30.80
N VAL A 194 42.20 -35.94 32.01
CA VAL A 194 42.67 -35.31 33.25
C VAL A 194 44.20 -35.31 33.31
N ALA A 195 44.82 -34.24 33.84
CA ALA A 195 45.83 -34.30 34.92
C ALA A 195 46.48 -32.94 35.24
N THR A 196 46.34 -32.52 36.49
CA THR A 196 47.20 -31.58 37.27
C THR A 196 48.13 -32.45 38.17
N PRO A 197 49.07 -31.99 39.06
CA PRO A 197 49.34 -30.65 39.68
C PRO A 197 50.87 -30.42 39.99
N PRO A 198 51.35 -29.72 41.07
CA PRO A 198 50.94 -28.47 41.77
C PRO A 198 52.10 -27.44 41.97
N ALA A 199 51.77 -26.21 42.40
CA ALA A 199 52.16 -25.62 43.71
C ALA A 199 52.47 -24.10 43.71
N ALA A 200 51.83 -23.40 44.66
CA ALA A 200 52.27 -22.25 45.48
C ALA A 200 51.40 -20.97 45.44
N LYS A 201 51.01 -20.54 46.64
CA LYS A 201 50.26 -19.35 47.12
C LYS A 201 50.99 -18.88 48.41
N PRO A 202 50.70 -17.75 49.12
CA PRO A 202 49.74 -16.62 48.96
C PRO A 202 50.44 -15.22 49.29
N PRO A 203 49.83 -14.13 49.87
CA PRO A 203 48.43 -13.72 50.14
C PRO A 203 48.00 -12.23 49.87
N SER A 204 46.66 -12.07 49.78
CA SER A 204 45.70 -11.03 50.27
C SER A 204 45.77 -9.52 49.92
N SER A 205 44.64 -8.96 49.44
CA SER A 205 43.76 -7.99 50.18
C SER A 205 42.49 -7.56 49.39
N THR A 206 41.31 -7.76 50.01
CA THR A 206 40.15 -6.84 50.27
C THR A 206 39.58 -5.97 49.12
N ALA A 207 38.29 -5.69 48.90
CA ALA A 207 36.93 -6.13 49.26
C ALA A 207 35.92 -5.30 48.41
N THR A 208 34.63 -5.72 48.37
CA THR A 208 33.38 -4.90 48.26
C THR A 208 32.42 -5.23 47.09
N THR A 209 31.45 -6.09 47.40
CA THR A 209 29.97 -5.95 47.36
C THR A 209 29.23 -5.14 46.27
N THR A 210 28.45 -5.88 45.46
CA THR A 210 27.02 -5.72 45.06
C THR A 210 26.44 -4.34 44.67
N ALA A 211 25.94 -4.22 43.43
CA ALA A 211 24.55 -3.80 43.10
C ALA A 211 24.28 -3.82 41.58
N THR A 212 23.18 -4.46 41.18
CA THR A 212 22.57 -4.45 39.85
C THR A 212 21.77 -3.16 39.63
N PRO A 213 21.69 -2.64 38.40
CA PRO A 213 20.46 -1.98 37.97
C PRO A 213 19.90 -2.61 36.69
N GLN A 214 18.63 -3.02 36.77
CA GLN A 214 17.76 -3.29 35.63
C GLN A 214 17.50 -1.99 34.86
N ILE A 215 17.72 -2.00 33.54
CA ILE A 215 17.21 -0.96 32.65
C ILE A 215 16.02 -1.55 31.91
N ALA A 216 14.83 -1.04 32.21
CA ALA A 216 13.62 -1.26 31.45
C ALA A 216 13.82 -0.75 30.01
N ARG A 217 13.66 -1.64 29.02
CA ARG A 217 13.50 -1.24 27.62
C ARG A 217 12.02 -0.93 27.41
N ALA A 218 11.72 0.34 27.18
CA ALA A 218 10.45 0.76 26.59
C ALA A 218 10.39 0.22 25.15
N GLU A 219 9.40 -0.62 24.86
CA GLU A 219 9.04 -0.99 23.50
C GLU A 219 8.40 0.23 22.82
N HIS A 220 9.19 0.93 22.03
CA HIS A 220 8.69 1.90 21.06
C HIS A 220 8.29 1.12 19.82
N ASN A 221 7.00 0.81 19.70
CA ASN A 221 6.43 0.25 18.47
C ASN A 221 6.02 1.45 17.57
N PRO A 222 6.67 1.69 16.42
CA PRO A 222 6.25 2.77 15.53
C PRO A 222 4.88 2.44 14.92
N PRO A 223 4.03 3.45 14.66
CA PRO A 223 2.72 3.23 14.06
C PRO A 223 2.86 2.65 12.65
N ALA A 224 2.03 1.66 12.33
CA ALA A 224 2.05 0.86 11.10
C ALA A 224 1.93 1.63 9.76
N ASN A 225 1.82 2.96 9.79
CA ASN A 225 1.65 3.81 8.61
C ASN A 225 2.99 4.24 7.99
N GLU A 226 4.10 4.25 8.75
CA GLU A 226 5.39 4.77 8.26
C GLU A 226 6.01 3.88 7.18
N VAL A 227 5.81 2.57 7.25
CA VAL A 227 6.40 1.60 6.30
C VAL A 227 5.65 1.58 4.95
N GLU A 228 4.35 1.92 4.94
CA GLU A 228 3.58 2.04 3.70
C GLU A 228 3.98 3.28 2.89
N ASP A 229 4.42 4.34 3.59
CA ASP A 229 4.82 5.61 2.97
C ASP A 229 6.15 5.54 2.21
N GLU A 230 7.13 4.75 2.69
CA GLU A 230 8.44 4.61 2.03
C GLU A 230 8.38 3.78 0.74
N VAL A 231 7.62 2.69 0.73
CA VAL A 231 7.52 1.81 -0.45
C VAL A 231 6.77 2.50 -1.59
N PHE A 232 5.77 3.32 -1.27
CA PHE A 232 5.00 4.05 -2.27
C PHE A 232 5.75 5.28 -2.80
N ALA A 233 6.56 5.95 -1.97
CA ALA A 233 7.42 7.06 -2.41
C ALA A 233 8.48 6.60 -3.44
N TYR A 234 9.08 5.42 -3.23
CA TYR A 234 10.09 4.87 -4.13
C TYR A 234 9.56 4.60 -5.56
N LEU A 235 8.29 4.21 -5.69
CA LEU A 235 7.67 3.97 -7.01
C LEU A 235 7.37 5.26 -7.79
N ILE A 236 7.19 6.39 -7.11
CA ILE A 236 6.92 7.69 -7.74
C ILE A 236 8.22 8.37 -8.19
N GLU A 237 9.31 8.25 -7.41
CA GLU A 237 10.59 8.89 -7.75
C GLU A 237 11.18 8.37 -9.08
N GLN A 238 10.92 7.10 -9.42
CA GLN A 238 11.41 6.46 -10.65
C GLN A 238 10.76 7.00 -11.94
N GLU A 239 9.69 7.80 -11.86
CA GLU A 239 9.01 8.36 -13.05
C GLU A 239 9.39 9.84 -13.33
N SER A 240 10.17 10.47 -12.45
CA SER A 240 10.56 11.89 -12.56
C SER A 240 11.77 12.18 -13.47
N ASP A 241 12.43 11.14 -13.98
CA ASP A 241 13.69 11.27 -14.73
C ASP A 241 13.47 11.18 -16.26
N LYS A 242 12.68 12.10 -16.81
CA LYS A 242 12.59 12.33 -18.27
C LYS A 242 12.90 13.79 -18.58
N PRO A 243 13.83 14.08 -19.50
CA PRO A 243 14.15 15.45 -19.89
C PRO A 243 13.02 16.06 -20.72
N ASP A 244 12.77 17.34 -20.48
CA ASP A 244 11.81 18.20 -21.16
C ASP A 244 12.05 18.19 -22.69
N VAL A 245 10.99 17.95 -23.46
CA VAL A 245 11.00 18.14 -24.92
C VAL A 245 10.56 19.56 -25.21
N GLU A 246 11.48 20.34 -25.75
CA GLU A 246 11.30 21.72 -26.20
C GLU A 246 10.12 21.88 -27.17
N ILE A 247 9.39 22.97 -26.97
CA ILE A 247 8.27 23.45 -27.77
C ILE A 247 8.81 23.97 -29.11
N LEU A 248 8.44 23.35 -30.22
CA LEU A 248 8.53 23.95 -31.55
C LEU A 248 7.24 24.70 -31.84
N GLU A 249 7.25 26.01 -31.59
CA GLU A 249 6.36 26.96 -32.26
C GLU A 249 6.84 27.18 -33.69
N GLY A 250 5.91 27.14 -34.64
CA GLY A 250 6.13 27.60 -36.01
C GLY A 250 5.75 26.55 -37.05
N LEU A 251 4.54 26.71 -37.61
CA LEU A 251 4.19 26.58 -39.04
C LEU A 251 2.66 26.46 -39.15
N ALA A 252 2.00 27.60 -39.13
CA ALA A 252 0.62 27.76 -39.58
C ALA A 252 0.53 29.07 -40.37
N GLU A 253 0.96 29.03 -41.62
CA GLU A 253 0.59 29.99 -42.67
C GLU A 253 0.77 29.29 -44.02
N GLU A 254 -0.12 29.61 -44.97
CA GLU A 254 -0.31 29.03 -46.32
C GLU A 254 -1.22 27.79 -46.43
N ALA A 255 -2.52 28.06 -46.37
CA ALA A 255 -3.51 27.33 -47.17
C ALA A 255 -4.49 28.34 -47.78
N ASP A 256 -3.99 29.13 -48.73
CA ASP A 256 -4.79 29.85 -49.73
C ASP A 256 -3.99 29.81 -51.04
N GLU A 257 -4.30 28.83 -51.89
CA GLU A 257 -4.36 28.91 -53.36
C GLU A 257 -4.28 27.51 -54.00
N TRP A 258 -5.27 27.24 -54.87
CA TRP A 258 -5.48 26.10 -55.80
C TRP A 258 -6.24 24.87 -55.28
#